data_AF-A0A9X4AJN8-F1
#
_entry.id   AF-A0A9X4AJN8-F1
#
_cell.length_a   1.000
_cell.length_b   1.000
_cell.length_c   1.000
_cell.angle_alpha   90.00
_cell.angle_beta   90.00
_cell.angle_gamma   90.00
#
_symmetry.space_group_name_H-M   'P 1'
#
loop_
_entity.id
_entity.type
_entity.pdbx_description
1 polymer ?
#
loop_
_entity_poly.entity_id
_entity_poly.type
_entity_poly.pdbx_seq_one_letter_code
_entity_poly.pdbx_strand_id
1 'polypeptide(L)'
;MAEYKNTTYDLETLSLHGGQSPDPTTGSRAVPIYQTTSYVFHDTEHAESLFALDEPGNIYSRIGNPTVDVFEKRLALLEEGVAALATSSGMSAITLSILNLASAGDEIVAATNLYGGTYNLFAITLPRYGINVKFVDPTDPNNFKEAITENTKAIYGETIGNPGLHVLDIEAVSDIAHEAGIPLIIDNTFATPYSCKPIEHGADIVVHSATKWIGGHGTSIGGVIVDSGRFDWNSEKYPQFTEPDQSYNGIRYAVDFGTLAFITKVRVQLLRDFGAALSPFNAFQLLQGLETLHLRVERHNQNAFEIARYLESHEAVEWVSYPGLESHPAHHLAKRILKNGFGSVVVFGIKGGKEAGKTLINNVSLWSHVANVGDAKSLIIHPASTTHQQLTKEQLEQTGVKEELVRLSVGIESVRDIKNDLNQALAKATGIGQDKNEEIVINDEGVIRWALNSPNEREETADGQIVTRQKTLAIVGLSSREGRPSYRLARKMQRLGYKVVPVNPNETEVLGEKAYPDLKSIPFKIDVVQVFRKPEVAVEVAKAAIEIKPKLFWLQEGVFSPEAAELAREAGLQVVHNRCTYKEAQRLRGSISTYACEI
;
A
#
# COMPACT_ATOMS: atom_id res chain seq x y z
N MET A 1 -3.81 26.83 26.65
CA MET A 1 -4.10 25.42 26.95
C MET A 1 -2.88 24.82 27.64
N ALA A 2 -3.05 24.15 28.78
CA ALA A 2 -1.93 23.43 29.41
C ALA A 2 -1.53 22.25 28.51
N GLU A 3 -0.25 22.15 28.15
CA GLU A 3 0.33 21.00 27.44
C GLU A 3 0.18 19.76 28.34
N TYR A 4 -0.92 19.02 28.20
CA TYR A 4 -1.00 17.65 28.69
C TYR A 4 -0.20 16.75 27.75
N LYS A 5 1.13 16.90 27.73
CA LYS A 5 1.99 15.85 27.19
C LYS A 5 1.94 14.69 28.18
N ASN A 6 1.58 13.51 27.69
CA ASN A 6 1.70 12.31 28.49
C ASN A 6 3.19 12.12 28.80
N THR A 7 3.66 12.48 30.01
CA THR A 7 5.07 12.41 30.43
C THR A 7 5.55 10.97 30.64
N THR A 8 4.92 10.03 29.96
CA THR A 8 5.17 8.60 30.01
C THR A 8 6.18 8.19 28.95
N TYR A 9 6.34 6.87 28.75
CA TYR A 9 7.19 6.27 27.74
C TYR A 9 7.06 6.88 26.34
N ASP A 10 8.17 6.91 25.60
CA ASP A 10 8.24 7.36 24.21
C ASP A 10 7.43 6.46 23.26
N LEU A 11 7.15 6.98 22.07
CA LEU A 11 6.30 6.35 21.06
C LEU A 11 6.75 4.94 20.68
N GLU A 12 8.06 4.72 20.53
CA GLU A 12 8.65 3.43 20.19
C GLU A 12 8.31 2.38 21.25
N THR A 13 8.38 2.78 22.53
CA THR A 13 8.04 1.91 23.66
C THR A 13 6.52 1.68 23.74
N LEU A 14 5.70 2.71 23.52
CA LEU A 14 4.24 2.58 23.46
C LEU A 14 3.78 1.71 22.29
N SER A 15 4.49 1.72 21.15
CA SER A 15 4.19 0.86 20.00
C SER A 15 4.33 -0.63 20.32
N LEU A 16 5.17 -0.96 21.31
CA LEU A 16 5.42 -2.34 21.75
C LEU A 16 4.55 -2.72 22.95
N HIS A 17 4.38 -1.82 23.91
CA HIS A 17 3.80 -2.13 25.22
C HIS A 17 2.44 -1.49 25.49
N GLY A 18 2.05 -0.47 24.72
CA GLY A 18 0.81 0.27 24.91
C GLY A 18 -0.40 -0.65 24.89
N GLY A 19 -1.29 -0.48 25.87
CA GLY A 19 -2.54 -1.23 25.97
C GLY A 19 -2.41 -2.71 26.36
N GLN A 20 -1.21 -3.18 26.71
CA GLN A 20 -0.96 -4.60 26.98
C GLN A 20 -0.22 -4.85 28.30
N SER A 21 -0.58 -5.93 28.98
CA SER A 21 0.24 -6.61 30.00
C SER A 21 0.32 -8.11 29.67
N PRO A 22 1.29 -8.88 30.22
CA PRO A 22 1.29 -10.34 30.06
C PRO A 22 -0.06 -10.93 30.45
N ASP A 23 -0.51 -11.94 29.70
CA ASP A 23 -1.78 -12.62 29.99
C ASP A 23 -1.76 -13.14 31.44
N PRO A 24 -2.71 -12.74 32.30
CA PRO A 24 -2.65 -13.05 33.73
C PRO A 24 -2.88 -14.54 34.03
N THR A 25 -3.45 -15.29 33.10
CA THR A 25 -3.75 -16.73 33.28
C THR A 25 -2.55 -17.60 32.92
N THR A 26 -1.86 -17.30 31.82
CA THR A 26 -0.81 -18.14 31.23
C THR A 26 0.58 -17.53 31.29
N GLY A 27 0.68 -16.23 31.56
CA GLY A 27 1.93 -15.47 31.47
C GLY A 27 2.39 -15.16 30.05
N SER A 28 1.56 -15.41 29.02
CA SER A 28 1.91 -15.12 27.62
C SER A 28 2.30 -13.65 27.44
N ARG A 29 3.51 -13.42 26.92
CA ARG A 29 3.97 -12.06 26.58
C ARG A 29 3.36 -11.56 25.27
N ALA A 30 3.16 -12.43 24.29
CA ALA A 30 2.44 -12.08 23.07
C ALA A 30 0.94 -11.95 23.35
N VAL A 31 0.27 -11.04 22.65
CA VAL A 31 -1.19 -10.89 22.73
C VAL A 31 -1.85 -12.19 22.24
N PRO A 32 -2.67 -12.88 23.04
CA PRO A 32 -3.42 -14.03 22.56
C PRO A 32 -4.44 -13.62 21.48
N ILE A 33 -4.68 -14.52 20.52
CA ILE A 33 -5.75 -14.34 19.53
C ILE A 33 -7.04 -14.94 20.12
N TYR A 34 -7.93 -14.09 20.60
CA TYR A 34 -9.25 -14.48 21.08
C TYR A 34 -10.20 -14.65 19.89
N GLN A 35 -10.00 -15.72 19.09
CA GLN A 35 -10.85 -16.08 17.96
C GLN A 35 -12.17 -16.72 18.44
N THR A 36 -12.96 -15.95 19.18
CA THR A 36 -14.27 -16.34 19.73
C THR A 36 -15.34 -15.34 19.32
N THR A 37 -16.60 -15.75 19.37
CA THR A 37 -17.75 -14.84 19.20
C THR A 37 -18.29 -14.33 20.52
N SER A 38 -18.30 -15.16 21.56
CA SER A 38 -19.08 -14.96 22.79
C SER A 38 -18.23 -15.28 24.02
N TYR A 39 -18.62 -14.70 25.15
CA TYR A 39 -17.96 -14.88 26.45
C TYR A 39 -18.97 -15.40 27.47
N VAL A 40 -18.51 -16.25 28.39
CA VAL A 40 -19.35 -16.85 29.44
C VAL A 40 -19.54 -15.83 30.56
N PHE A 41 -20.79 -15.60 30.96
CA PHE A 41 -21.09 -14.81 32.16
C PHE A 41 -20.93 -15.65 33.42
N HIS A 42 -20.50 -15.02 34.52
CA HIS A 42 -20.42 -15.70 35.82
C HIS A 42 -21.81 -16.12 36.33
N ASP A 43 -22.77 -15.20 36.26
CA ASP A 43 -24.17 -15.37 36.66
C ASP A 43 -25.05 -14.32 35.96
N THR A 44 -26.34 -14.26 36.33
CA THR A 44 -27.31 -13.34 35.74
C THR A 44 -27.11 -11.88 36.14
N GLU A 45 -26.60 -11.62 37.34
CA GLU A 45 -26.33 -10.25 37.83
C GLU A 45 -25.16 -9.64 37.05
N HIS A 46 -24.07 -10.40 36.87
CA HIS A 46 -22.94 -9.99 36.02
C HIS A 46 -23.40 -9.70 34.58
N ALA A 47 -24.28 -10.54 34.01
CA ALA A 47 -24.81 -10.28 32.67
C ALA A 47 -25.59 -8.96 32.61
N GLU A 48 -26.48 -8.70 33.56
CA GLU A 48 -27.26 -7.46 33.65
C GLU A 48 -26.36 -6.22 33.75
N SER A 49 -25.35 -6.25 34.63
CA SER A 49 -24.40 -5.15 34.79
C SER A 49 -23.59 -4.86 33.52
N LEU A 50 -23.17 -5.89 32.78
CA LEU A 50 -22.48 -5.70 31.49
C LEU A 50 -23.38 -5.03 30.44
N PHE A 51 -24.65 -5.45 30.32
CA PHE A 51 -25.59 -4.86 29.36
C PHE A 51 -26.06 -3.46 29.74
N ALA A 52 -26.02 -3.11 31.03
CA ALA A 52 -26.28 -1.76 31.53
C ALA A 52 -25.08 -0.81 31.39
N LEU A 53 -23.89 -1.33 31.04
CA LEU A 53 -22.60 -0.62 31.08
C LEU A 53 -22.16 -0.20 32.50
N ASP A 54 -22.71 -0.84 33.53
CA ASP A 54 -22.32 -0.62 34.92
C ASP A 54 -20.99 -1.32 35.27
N GLU A 55 -20.69 -2.43 34.57
CA GLU A 55 -19.43 -3.17 34.70
C GLU A 55 -18.70 -3.25 33.34
N PRO A 56 -17.37 -3.02 33.29
CA PRO A 56 -16.60 -3.26 32.09
C PRO A 56 -16.40 -4.77 31.87
N GLY A 57 -16.67 -5.26 30.67
CA GLY A 57 -16.39 -6.65 30.33
C GLY A 57 -16.75 -7.00 28.90
N ASN A 58 -16.60 -8.29 28.57
CA ASN A 58 -16.85 -8.79 27.23
C ASN A 58 -18.20 -9.52 27.18
N ILE A 59 -19.03 -9.14 26.22
CA ILE A 59 -20.33 -9.78 25.94
C ILE A 59 -20.22 -10.59 24.66
N TYR A 60 -19.87 -9.91 23.56
CA TYR A 60 -19.82 -10.47 22.22
C TYR A 60 -18.79 -9.73 21.37
N SER A 61 -18.00 -10.46 20.58
CA SER A 61 -16.86 -9.94 19.80
C SER A 61 -17.21 -8.86 18.77
N ARG A 62 -18.49 -8.70 18.40
CA ARG A 62 -18.95 -7.62 17.53
C ARG A 62 -18.77 -6.22 18.14
N ILE A 63 -18.78 -6.11 19.47
CA ILE A 63 -18.68 -4.82 20.19
C ILE A 63 -17.45 -4.73 21.11
N GLY A 64 -16.84 -5.87 21.47
CA GLY A 64 -15.63 -5.90 22.30
C GLY A 64 -14.95 -7.28 22.26
N ASN A 65 -13.64 -7.30 22.06
CA ASN A 65 -12.81 -8.50 22.02
C ASN A 65 -11.44 -8.18 22.62
N PRO A 66 -10.86 -9.01 23.51
CA PRO A 66 -9.59 -8.67 24.18
C PRO A 66 -8.40 -8.45 23.23
N THR A 67 -8.31 -9.15 22.10
CA THR A 67 -7.25 -8.91 21.11
C THR A 67 -7.43 -7.55 20.43
N VAL A 68 -8.68 -7.18 20.13
CA VAL A 68 -9.03 -5.90 19.51
C VAL A 68 -8.84 -4.74 20.49
N ASP A 69 -9.18 -4.94 21.76
CA ASP A 69 -9.04 -3.95 22.84
C ASP A 69 -7.56 -3.53 23.05
N VAL A 70 -6.61 -4.47 22.96
CA VAL A 70 -5.18 -4.11 23.01
C VAL A 70 -4.80 -3.21 21.83
N PHE A 71 -5.30 -3.51 20.62
CA PHE A 71 -5.07 -2.69 19.43
C PHE A 71 -5.68 -1.28 19.59
N GLU A 72 -6.91 -1.19 20.07
CA GLU A 72 -7.60 0.08 20.33
C GLU A 72 -6.84 0.92 21.36
N LYS A 73 -6.52 0.36 22.54
CA LYS A 73 -5.79 1.05 23.60
C LYS A 73 -4.41 1.53 23.13
N ARG A 74 -3.71 0.71 22.35
CA ARG A 74 -2.40 1.09 21.81
C ARG A 74 -2.52 2.29 20.86
N LEU A 75 -3.50 2.30 19.97
CA LEU A 75 -3.72 3.44 19.08
C LEU A 75 -4.12 4.72 19.83
N ALA A 76 -4.99 4.60 20.83
CA ALA A 76 -5.36 5.73 21.67
C ALA A 76 -4.12 6.37 22.31
N LEU A 77 -3.21 5.55 22.87
CA LEU A 77 -1.96 6.03 23.45
C LEU A 77 -1.03 6.69 22.41
N LEU A 78 -0.92 6.11 21.21
CA LEU A 78 -0.03 6.62 20.15
C LEU A 78 -0.50 7.96 19.56
N GLU A 79 -1.82 8.20 19.53
CA GLU A 79 -2.42 9.45 19.06
C GLU A 79 -2.67 10.48 20.17
N GLU A 80 -2.40 10.15 21.44
CA GLU A 80 -2.77 10.95 22.61
C GLU A 80 -4.29 11.15 22.79
N GLY A 81 -5.06 10.15 22.38
CA GLY A 81 -6.49 10.07 22.64
C GLY A 81 -6.82 9.39 23.97
N VAL A 82 -8.05 9.58 24.43
CA VAL A 82 -8.57 8.96 25.65
C VAL A 82 -9.00 7.50 25.41
N ALA A 83 -9.44 7.18 24.19
CA ALA A 83 -9.89 5.85 23.80
C ALA A 83 -9.96 5.70 22.28
N ALA A 84 -10.06 4.45 21.80
CA ALA A 84 -10.23 4.16 20.39
C ALA A 84 -11.24 3.03 20.15
N LEU A 85 -11.69 2.92 18.90
CA LEU A 85 -12.63 1.91 18.42
C LEU A 85 -12.18 1.38 17.06
N ALA A 86 -11.89 0.10 16.98
CA ALA A 86 -11.47 -0.56 15.76
C ALA A 86 -12.67 -1.01 14.94
N THR A 87 -12.56 -0.87 13.62
CA THR A 87 -13.62 -1.19 12.67
C THR A 87 -13.08 -2.07 11.54
N SER A 88 -13.99 -2.67 10.76
CA SER A 88 -13.64 -3.61 9.70
C SER A 88 -12.84 -2.98 8.55
N SER A 89 -12.82 -1.65 8.41
CA SER A 89 -12.03 -0.92 7.41
C SER A 89 -11.91 0.57 7.75
N GLY A 90 -10.94 1.28 7.15
CA GLY A 90 -10.86 2.75 7.27
C GLY A 90 -12.13 3.46 6.81
N MET A 91 -12.80 2.95 5.77
CA MET A 91 -14.08 3.49 5.32
C MET A 91 -15.16 3.38 6.40
N SER A 92 -15.18 2.25 7.13
CA SER A 92 -16.10 2.06 8.25
C SER A 92 -15.78 3.01 9.41
N ALA A 93 -14.50 3.25 9.71
CA ALA A 93 -14.13 4.27 10.71
C ALA A 93 -14.69 5.66 10.34
N ILE A 94 -14.48 6.09 9.09
CA ILE A 94 -14.98 7.39 8.60
C ILE A 94 -16.52 7.43 8.66
N THR A 95 -17.20 6.42 8.09
CA THR A 95 -18.66 6.39 8.03
C THR A 95 -19.29 6.43 9.43
N LEU A 96 -18.81 5.60 10.36
CA LEU A 96 -19.38 5.56 11.71
C LEU A 96 -19.09 6.85 12.49
N SER A 97 -17.94 7.49 12.28
CA SER A 97 -17.67 8.81 12.89
C SER A 97 -18.67 9.87 12.42
N ILE A 98 -18.99 9.92 11.11
CA ILE A 98 -19.96 10.88 10.57
C ILE A 98 -21.38 10.56 11.05
N LEU A 99 -21.82 9.30 10.97
CA LEU A 99 -23.15 8.88 11.38
C LEU A 99 -23.39 9.03 12.90
N ASN A 100 -22.33 9.14 13.70
CA ASN A 100 -22.47 9.42 15.13
C ASN A 100 -22.87 10.89 15.41
N LEU A 101 -22.54 11.79 14.49
CA LEU A 101 -22.69 13.23 14.63
C LEU A 101 -23.85 13.81 13.81
N ALA A 102 -24.08 13.26 12.62
CA ALA A 102 -24.99 13.81 11.62
C ALA A 102 -26.12 12.85 11.27
N SER A 103 -27.31 13.40 11.07
CA SER A 103 -28.54 12.74 10.63
C SER A 103 -29.10 13.40 9.37
N ALA A 104 -30.22 12.90 8.85
CA ALA A 104 -30.88 13.50 7.70
C ALA A 104 -31.23 14.99 7.97
N GLY A 105 -30.78 15.88 7.07
CA GLY A 105 -30.91 17.33 7.19
C GLY A 105 -29.61 18.03 7.63
N ASP A 106 -28.68 17.30 8.25
CA ASP A 106 -27.40 17.85 8.71
C ASP A 106 -26.38 17.99 7.57
N GLU A 107 -25.34 18.79 7.85
CA GLU A 107 -24.25 19.07 6.93
C GLU A 107 -22.88 18.70 7.52
N ILE A 108 -21.95 18.27 6.66
CA ILE A 108 -20.52 18.16 6.96
C ILE A 108 -19.78 19.12 6.02
N VAL A 109 -18.80 19.86 6.54
CA VAL A 109 -17.86 20.61 5.70
C VAL A 109 -16.59 19.77 5.56
N ALA A 110 -16.15 19.51 4.33
CA ALA A 110 -15.00 18.64 4.06
C ALA A 110 -14.01 19.30 3.10
N ALA A 111 -12.73 19.03 3.28
CA ALA A 111 -11.72 19.38 2.29
C ALA A 111 -11.99 18.70 0.94
N THR A 112 -11.55 19.29 -0.18
CA THR A 112 -11.66 18.69 -1.52
C THR A 112 -10.60 17.62 -1.82
N ASN A 113 -9.43 17.71 -1.20
CA ASN A 113 -8.25 16.87 -1.45
C ASN A 113 -8.28 15.54 -0.67
N LEU A 114 -9.34 14.76 -0.83
CA LEU A 114 -9.55 13.53 -0.08
C LEU A 114 -9.09 12.29 -0.84
N TYR A 115 -8.94 11.19 -0.12
CA TYR A 115 -9.00 9.86 -0.70
C TYR A 115 -10.29 9.70 -1.53
N GLY A 116 -10.15 9.21 -2.77
CA GLY A 116 -11.29 9.12 -3.70
C GLY A 116 -12.46 8.28 -3.18
N GLY A 117 -12.21 7.27 -2.34
CA GLY A 117 -13.28 6.53 -1.67
C GLY A 117 -14.05 7.36 -0.65
N THR A 118 -13.35 8.21 0.12
CA THR A 118 -13.96 9.16 1.06
C THR A 118 -14.74 10.23 0.32
N TYR A 119 -14.17 10.80 -0.74
CA TYR A 119 -14.88 11.74 -1.60
C TYR A 119 -16.18 11.14 -2.14
N ASN A 120 -16.15 9.90 -2.66
CA ASN A 120 -17.35 9.22 -3.15
C ASN A 120 -18.36 8.90 -2.04
N LEU A 121 -17.90 8.52 -0.84
CA LEU A 121 -18.77 8.36 0.33
C LEU A 121 -19.54 9.67 0.60
N PHE A 122 -18.84 10.80 0.62
CA PHE A 122 -19.40 12.11 0.94
C PHE A 122 -20.26 12.70 -0.17
N ALA A 123 -19.85 12.58 -1.43
CA ALA A 123 -20.55 13.17 -2.57
C ALA A 123 -21.78 12.35 -3.02
N ILE A 124 -21.74 11.03 -2.87
CA ILE A 124 -22.74 10.13 -3.48
C ILE A 124 -23.50 9.32 -2.43
N THR A 125 -22.82 8.82 -1.40
CA THR A 125 -23.43 7.84 -0.50
C THR A 125 -24.18 8.51 0.65
N LEU A 126 -23.55 9.43 1.37
CA LEU A 126 -24.16 10.15 2.50
C LEU A 126 -25.40 10.99 2.12
N PRO A 127 -25.45 11.69 0.96
CA PRO A 127 -26.65 12.43 0.55
C PRO A 127 -27.89 11.55 0.37
N ARG A 128 -27.71 10.26 0.07
CA ARG A 128 -28.83 9.30 0.01
C ARG A 128 -29.45 9.02 1.38
N TYR A 129 -28.71 9.26 2.46
CA TYR A 129 -29.18 9.22 3.84
C TYR A 129 -29.58 10.60 4.36
N GLY A 130 -29.66 11.61 3.48
CA GLY A 130 -30.03 12.97 3.82
C GLY A 130 -28.94 13.80 4.49
N ILE A 131 -27.70 13.29 4.59
CA ILE A 131 -26.55 14.03 5.13
C ILE A 131 -25.84 14.72 3.96
N ASN A 132 -25.84 16.04 3.95
CA ASN A 132 -25.23 16.83 2.89
C ASN A 132 -23.75 17.08 3.20
N VAL A 133 -22.91 17.17 2.16
CA VAL A 133 -21.49 17.51 2.33
C VAL A 133 -21.13 18.70 1.45
N LYS A 134 -20.51 19.71 2.06
CA LYS A 134 -19.95 20.89 1.38
C LYS A 134 -18.45 20.73 1.27
N PHE A 135 -17.95 20.69 0.04
CA PHE A 135 -16.53 20.58 -0.23
C PHE A 135 -15.88 21.96 -0.37
N VAL A 136 -14.73 22.16 0.29
CA VAL A 136 -13.98 23.42 0.28
C VAL A 136 -12.51 23.19 -0.05
N ASP A 137 -11.87 24.17 -0.70
CA ASP A 137 -10.43 24.14 -0.93
C ASP A 137 -9.69 24.38 0.41
N PRO A 138 -8.90 23.40 0.90
CA PRO A 138 -8.25 23.49 2.20
C PRO A 138 -7.00 24.38 2.23
N THR A 139 -6.55 24.90 1.07
CA THR A 139 -5.36 25.75 1.01
C THR A 139 -5.53 27.10 1.71
N ASP A 140 -6.78 27.56 1.84
CA ASP A 140 -7.17 28.69 2.69
C ASP A 140 -8.17 28.19 3.76
N PRO A 141 -7.77 28.16 5.05
CA PRO A 141 -8.65 27.76 6.14
C PRO A 141 -9.97 28.56 6.21
N ASN A 142 -10.01 29.81 5.74
CA ASN A 142 -11.22 30.63 5.77
C ASN A 142 -12.36 30.03 4.93
N ASN A 143 -12.05 29.24 3.90
CA ASN A 143 -13.07 28.57 3.10
C ASN A 143 -13.94 27.63 3.96
N PHE A 144 -13.38 27.02 5.02
CA PHE A 144 -14.17 26.24 5.98
C PHE A 144 -15.15 27.14 6.73
N LYS A 145 -14.68 28.29 7.23
CA LYS A 145 -15.50 29.25 7.98
C LYS A 145 -16.69 29.75 7.17
N GLU A 146 -16.47 30.04 5.89
CA GLU A 146 -17.51 30.51 4.97
C GLU A 146 -18.56 29.44 4.63
N ALA A 147 -18.18 28.15 4.67
CA ALA A 147 -19.07 27.04 4.35
C ALA A 147 -19.94 26.56 5.52
N ILE A 148 -19.56 26.90 6.76
CA ILE A 148 -20.27 26.51 7.98
C ILE A 148 -21.65 27.16 8.05
N THR A 149 -22.65 26.37 8.44
CA THR A 149 -24.01 26.83 8.73
C THR A 149 -24.47 26.32 10.10
N GLU A 150 -25.68 26.69 10.50
CA GLU A 150 -26.35 26.15 11.69
C GLU A 150 -26.51 24.61 11.65
N ASN A 151 -26.66 24.04 10.46
CA ASN A 151 -26.83 22.59 10.25
C ASN A 151 -25.50 21.82 10.18
N THR A 152 -24.36 22.51 10.16
CA THR A 152 -23.05 21.85 10.10
C THR A 152 -22.75 21.13 11.40
N LYS A 153 -22.41 19.84 11.33
CA LYS A 153 -22.13 18.98 12.50
C LYS A 153 -20.67 18.60 12.69
N ALA A 154 -19.82 18.76 11.69
CA ALA A 154 -18.37 18.57 11.82
C ALA A 154 -17.62 19.16 10.62
N ILE A 155 -16.32 19.39 10.81
CA ILE A 155 -15.36 19.56 9.72
C ILE A 155 -14.59 18.26 9.52
N TYR A 156 -14.30 17.89 8.28
CA TYR A 156 -13.47 16.74 7.92
C TYR A 156 -12.28 17.14 7.03
N GLY A 157 -11.09 16.66 7.36
CA GLY A 157 -9.89 16.82 6.54
C GLY A 157 -8.91 15.65 6.65
N GLU A 158 -7.90 15.63 5.80
CA GLU A 158 -6.78 14.69 5.87
C GLU A 158 -5.50 15.44 6.23
N THR A 159 -4.65 14.86 7.08
CA THR A 159 -3.37 15.50 7.46
C THR A 159 -2.50 15.75 6.23
N ILE A 160 -2.44 14.78 5.31
CA ILE A 160 -1.80 14.88 4.00
C ILE A 160 -2.85 14.47 2.97
N GLY A 161 -3.39 15.43 2.22
CA GLY A 161 -4.46 15.20 1.26
C GLY A 161 -4.00 14.55 -0.04
N ASN A 162 -4.87 13.78 -0.68
CA ASN A 162 -4.61 13.08 -1.94
C ASN A 162 -5.43 13.70 -3.10
N PRO A 163 -4.90 13.75 -4.35
CA PRO A 163 -3.56 13.34 -4.81
C PRO A 163 -2.48 14.44 -4.67
N GLY A 164 -2.84 15.66 -4.28
CA GLY A 164 -1.94 16.81 -4.31
C GLY A 164 -0.84 16.82 -3.25
N LEU A 165 -0.94 15.98 -2.21
CA LEU A 165 -0.04 15.94 -1.04
C LEU A 165 0.02 17.25 -0.25
N HIS A 166 -1.04 18.05 -0.32
CA HIS A 166 -1.17 19.24 0.51
C HIS A 166 -1.31 18.85 1.99
N VAL A 167 -0.59 19.55 2.87
CA VAL A 167 -0.67 19.36 4.32
C VAL A 167 -1.67 20.36 4.88
N LEU A 168 -2.68 19.88 5.62
CA LEU A 168 -3.71 20.73 6.20
C LEU A 168 -3.17 21.54 7.39
N ASP A 169 -3.57 22.81 7.53
CA ASP A 169 -3.31 23.58 8.74
C ASP A 169 -4.32 23.21 9.83
N ILE A 170 -4.05 22.09 10.51
CA ILE A 170 -4.97 21.47 11.48
C ILE A 170 -5.34 22.45 12.61
N GLU A 171 -4.37 23.23 13.11
CA GLU A 171 -4.59 24.20 14.19
C GLU A 171 -5.57 25.30 13.75
N ALA A 172 -5.32 25.91 12.58
CA ALA A 172 -6.21 26.96 12.05
C ALA A 172 -7.64 26.44 11.78
N VAL A 173 -7.77 25.23 11.25
CA VAL A 173 -9.09 24.62 10.98
C VAL A 173 -9.78 24.20 12.28
N SER A 174 -9.02 23.75 13.29
CA SER A 174 -9.54 23.44 14.62
C SER A 174 -10.12 24.66 15.29
N ASP A 175 -9.41 25.79 15.28
CA ASP A 175 -9.90 27.05 15.85
C ASP A 175 -11.23 27.46 15.21
N ILE A 176 -11.34 27.35 13.88
CA ILE A 176 -12.58 27.63 13.14
C ILE A 176 -13.71 26.68 13.55
N ALA A 177 -13.41 25.38 13.69
CA ALA A 177 -14.40 24.37 14.11
C ALA A 177 -14.94 24.69 15.52
N HIS A 178 -14.03 24.97 16.45
CA HIS A 178 -14.36 25.24 17.85
C HIS A 178 -15.08 26.59 18.04
N GLU A 179 -14.73 27.63 17.28
CA GLU A 179 -15.49 28.89 17.20
C GLU A 179 -16.96 28.66 16.80
N ALA A 180 -17.23 27.66 15.95
CA ALA A 180 -18.56 27.28 15.50
C ALA A 180 -19.23 26.20 16.38
N GLY A 181 -18.58 25.77 17.47
CA GLY A 181 -19.08 24.75 18.38
C GLY A 181 -19.25 23.37 17.73
N ILE A 182 -18.38 23.00 16.77
CA ILE A 182 -18.39 21.70 16.07
C ILE A 182 -17.02 21.04 16.14
N PRO A 183 -16.93 19.70 16.09
CA PRO A 183 -15.67 18.98 16.15
C PRO A 183 -14.95 18.97 14.80
N LEU A 184 -13.63 18.85 14.86
CA LEU A 184 -12.76 18.55 13.73
C LEU A 184 -12.41 17.05 13.70
N ILE A 185 -12.69 16.40 12.57
CA ILE A 185 -12.29 15.01 12.29
C ILE A 185 -11.12 15.01 11.30
N ILE A 186 -10.00 14.39 11.69
CA ILE A 186 -8.81 14.27 10.84
C ILE A 186 -8.55 12.81 10.48
N ASP A 187 -8.48 12.52 9.18
CA ASP A 187 -7.84 11.29 8.70
C ASP A 187 -6.32 11.46 8.75
N ASN A 188 -5.68 10.65 9.60
CA ASN A 188 -4.24 10.71 9.82
C ASN A 188 -3.50 9.52 9.19
N THR A 189 -4.15 8.81 8.25
CA THR A 189 -3.61 7.58 7.65
C THR A 189 -2.22 7.78 7.03
N PHE A 190 -2.01 8.86 6.26
CA PHE A 190 -0.76 9.11 5.51
C PHE A 190 0.41 9.52 6.39
N ALA A 191 0.16 10.32 7.44
CA ALA A 191 1.21 10.75 8.34
C ALA A 191 1.48 9.70 9.42
N THR A 192 0.48 8.90 9.81
CA THR A 192 0.54 7.95 10.93
C THR A 192 0.75 8.67 12.28
N PRO A 193 0.46 8.02 13.43
CA PRO A 193 0.80 8.61 14.72
C PRO A 193 2.31 8.86 14.93
N TYR A 194 3.17 8.32 14.06
CA TYR A 194 4.62 8.53 14.14
C TYR A 194 5.07 9.90 13.63
N SER A 195 4.41 10.43 12.60
CA SER A 195 4.78 11.73 12.03
C SER A 195 3.85 12.86 12.41
N CYS A 196 2.59 12.61 12.71
CA CYS A 196 1.67 13.65 13.16
C CYS A 196 0.72 13.07 14.19
N LYS A 197 0.43 13.84 15.24
CA LYS A 197 -0.67 13.55 16.17
C LYS A 197 -1.66 14.71 16.10
N PRO A 198 -2.70 14.63 15.26
CA PRO A 198 -3.63 15.74 15.05
C PRO A 198 -4.30 16.26 16.33
N ILE A 199 -4.43 15.42 17.36
CA ILE A 199 -4.99 15.79 18.67
C ILE A 199 -4.13 16.86 19.36
N GLU A 200 -2.79 16.83 19.20
CA GLU A 200 -1.90 17.88 19.70
C GLU A 200 -2.14 19.22 18.97
N HIS A 201 -2.73 19.18 17.78
CA HIS A 201 -3.07 20.34 16.94
C HIS A 201 -4.56 20.72 17.00
N GLY A 202 -5.33 20.17 17.94
CA GLY A 202 -6.72 20.56 18.20
C GLY A 202 -7.78 19.65 17.59
N ALA A 203 -7.41 18.63 16.79
CA ALA A 203 -8.40 17.68 16.28
C ALA A 203 -9.13 16.94 17.42
N ASP A 204 -10.45 16.81 17.29
CA ASP A 204 -11.29 16.18 18.31
C ASP A 204 -11.37 14.67 18.10
N ILE A 205 -11.47 14.24 16.84
CA ILE A 205 -11.53 12.84 16.43
C ILE A 205 -10.48 12.57 15.35
N VAL A 206 -9.74 11.48 15.51
CA VAL A 206 -8.78 11.02 14.50
C VAL A 206 -9.26 9.68 13.93
N VAL A 207 -9.19 9.52 12.61
CA VAL A 207 -9.50 8.26 11.95
C VAL A 207 -8.28 7.75 11.18
N HIS A 208 -8.15 6.44 11.10
CA HIS A 208 -7.15 5.79 10.26
C HIS A 208 -7.74 4.64 9.47
N SER A 209 -7.23 4.47 8.25
CA SER A 209 -7.17 3.17 7.60
C SER A 209 -5.97 2.39 8.14
N ALA A 210 -6.20 1.58 9.17
CA ALA A 210 -5.18 0.69 9.74
C ALA A 210 -4.60 -0.30 8.71
N THR A 211 -5.32 -0.52 7.62
CA THR A 211 -4.89 -1.27 6.42
C THR A 211 -3.56 -0.80 5.82
N LYS A 212 -3.21 0.48 6.00
CA LYS A 212 -2.04 1.11 5.37
C LYS A 212 -0.80 0.97 6.26
N TRP A 213 -0.10 2.05 6.61
CA TRP A 213 1.17 1.98 7.33
C TRP A 213 1.10 1.34 8.72
N ILE A 214 -0.05 1.44 9.42
CA ILE A 214 -0.28 0.74 10.70
C ILE A 214 -0.08 -0.76 10.52
N GLY A 215 -0.80 -1.39 9.58
CA GLY A 215 -0.62 -2.79 9.22
C GLY A 215 0.70 -3.06 8.49
N GLY A 216 1.06 -2.22 7.53
CA GLY A 216 2.38 -2.13 6.88
C GLY A 216 2.76 -3.25 5.93
N HIS A 217 2.01 -4.36 5.89
CA HIS A 217 2.44 -5.60 5.22
C HIS A 217 1.51 -6.07 4.09
N GLY A 218 0.42 -5.34 3.83
CA GLY A 218 -0.55 -5.67 2.78
C GLY A 218 -1.41 -6.89 3.08
N THR A 219 -1.61 -7.24 4.36
CA THR A 219 -2.22 -8.52 4.78
C THR A 219 -3.62 -8.39 5.42
N SER A 220 -3.96 -7.24 5.98
CA SER A 220 -5.20 -7.07 6.77
C SER A 220 -5.87 -5.74 6.49
N ILE A 221 -7.18 -5.80 6.24
CA ILE A 221 -8.03 -4.60 6.20
C ILE A 221 -8.52 -4.32 7.62
N GLY A 222 -8.45 -3.05 8.00
CA GLY A 222 -8.97 -2.53 9.27
C GLY A 222 -9.02 -1.01 9.27
N GLY A 223 -9.83 -0.48 10.19
CA GLY A 223 -9.90 0.95 10.51
C GLY A 223 -9.89 1.16 12.01
N VAL A 224 -9.65 2.40 12.42
CA VAL A 224 -9.73 2.79 13.83
C VAL A 224 -10.19 4.25 13.92
N ILE A 225 -11.02 4.52 14.91
CA ILE A 225 -11.45 5.84 15.35
C ILE A 225 -10.78 6.08 16.69
N VAL A 226 -10.12 7.22 16.87
CA VAL A 226 -9.52 7.66 18.13
C VAL A 226 -10.24 8.92 18.59
N ASP A 227 -10.73 8.90 19.82
CA ASP A 227 -11.41 10.00 20.47
C ASP A 227 -10.41 10.76 21.35
N SER A 228 -10.30 12.07 21.16
CA SER A 228 -9.46 12.91 22.02
C SER A 228 -10.02 13.05 23.43
N GLY A 229 -11.34 12.93 23.59
CA GLY A 229 -12.05 13.27 24.82
C GLY A 229 -12.01 14.76 25.18
N ARG A 230 -11.62 15.65 24.25
CA ARG A 230 -11.46 17.09 24.48
C ARG A 230 -12.67 17.93 24.06
N PHE A 231 -13.48 17.42 23.13
CA PHE A 231 -14.69 18.11 22.68
C PHE A 231 -15.81 18.02 23.72
N ASP A 232 -16.48 19.14 23.99
CA ASP A 232 -17.62 19.17 24.90
C ASP A 232 -18.91 18.72 24.19
N TRP A 233 -19.28 17.47 24.41
CA TRP A 233 -20.52 16.88 23.89
C TRP A 233 -21.78 17.33 24.62
N ASN A 234 -21.66 18.03 25.76
CA ASN A 234 -22.80 18.54 26.52
C ASN A 234 -23.33 19.85 25.90
N SER A 235 -23.78 19.77 24.64
CA SER A 235 -24.15 20.90 23.80
C SER A 235 -25.53 20.70 23.19
N GLU A 236 -26.31 21.78 23.08
CA GLU A 236 -27.62 21.78 22.40
C GLU A 236 -27.52 21.40 20.91
N LYS A 237 -26.34 21.54 20.30
CA LYS A 237 -26.10 21.14 18.91
C LYS A 237 -26.07 19.62 18.72
N TYR A 238 -25.88 18.87 19.80
CA TYR A 238 -25.70 17.43 19.82
C TYR A 238 -26.68 16.75 20.82
N PRO A 239 -28.01 16.93 20.65
CA PRO A 239 -29.01 16.41 21.59
C PRO A 239 -28.93 14.89 21.75
N GLN A 240 -28.46 14.16 20.73
CA GLN A 240 -28.27 12.71 20.80
C GLN A 240 -27.20 12.26 21.82
N PHE A 241 -26.44 13.19 22.40
CA PHE A 241 -25.49 12.92 23.48
C PHE A 241 -26.01 13.37 24.85
N THR A 242 -26.94 14.33 24.91
CA THR A 242 -27.42 14.92 26.17
C THR A 242 -28.80 14.41 26.58
N GLU A 243 -29.63 14.01 25.61
CA GLU A 243 -30.95 13.43 25.84
C GLU A 243 -30.89 11.93 26.17
N PRO A 244 -31.85 11.39 26.95
CA PRO A 244 -31.90 9.96 27.27
C PRO A 244 -32.06 9.09 26.02
N ASP A 245 -31.11 8.18 25.79
CA ASP A 245 -31.17 7.20 24.71
C ASP A 245 -32.12 6.05 25.06
N GLN A 246 -33.31 6.07 24.46
CA GLN A 246 -34.33 5.03 24.67
C GLN A 246 -33.90 3.64 24.19
N SER A 247 -32.92 3.55 23.28
CA SER A 247 -32.39 2.27 22.80
C SER A 247 -31.38 1.64 23.77
N TYR A 248 -31.00 2.37 24.82
CA TYR A 248 -29.96 1.98 25.76
C TYR A 248 -30.26 2.47 27.19
N ASN A 249 -31.42 2.07 27.72
CA ASN A 249 -31.83 2.28 29.13
C ASN A 249 -31.81 3.75 29.61
N GLY A 250 -31.94 4.72 28.70
CA GLY A 250 -32.01 6.14 29.05
C GLY A 250 -30.65 6.77 29.37
N ILE A 251 -29.54 6.13 28.99
CA ILE A 251 -28.20 6.70 29.09
C ILE A 251 -28.14 8.05 28.37
N ARG A 252 -27.47 9.01 28.98
CA ARG A 252 -27.13 10.32 28.42
C ARG A 252 -25.62 10.38 28.27
N TYR A 253 -25.11 10.04 27.09
CA TYR A 253 -23.69 9.82 26.84
C TYR A 253 -22.77 10.96 27.34
N ALA A 254 -23.10 12.22 27.06
CA ALA A 254 -22.31 13.38 27.51
C ALA A 254 -22.31 13.55 29.03
N VAL A 255 -23.39 13.18 29.72
CA VAL A 255 -23.54 13.33 31.17
C VAL A 255 -22.93 12.16 31.92
N ASP A 256 -23.22 10.94 31.46
CA ASP A 256 -22.89 9.72 32.18
C ASP A 256 -21.46 9.22 31.87
N PHE A 257 -20.93 9.54 30.68
CA PHE A 257 -19.57 9.13 30.25
C PHE A 257 -18.58 10.30 30.06
N GLY A 258 -19.05 11.55 30.06
CA GLY A 258 -18.20 12.74 29.94
C GLY A 258 -17.24 12.68 28.75
N THR A 259 -15.94 12.63 29.01
CA THR A 259 -14.89 12.57 27.99
C THR A 259 -14.93 11.33 27.10
N LEU A 260 -15.63 10.26 27.50
CA LEU A 260 -15.77 9.02 26.72
C LEU A 260 -17.09 8.96 25.93
N ALA A 261 -17.88 10.05 25.90
CA ALA A 261 -19.22 10.05 25.32
C ALA A 261 -19.24 9.63 23.84
N PHE A 262 -18.35 10.21 23.02
CA PHE A 262 -18.33 9.92 21.58
C PHE A 262 -17.99 8.47 21.29
N ILE A 263 -16.83 8.00 21.75
CA ILE A 263 -16.38 6.63 21.45
C ILE A 263 -17.32 5.55 21.99
N THR A 264 -17.91 5.78 23.17
CA THR A 264 -18.86 4.84 23.80
C THR A 264 -20.11 4.73 22.95
N LYS A 265 -20.70 5.85 22.55
CA LYS A 265 -21.89 5.88 21.70
C LYS A 265 -21.66 5.17 20.36
N VAL A 266 -20.52 5.41 19.68
CA VAL A 266 -20.19 4.69 18.44
C VAL A 266 -20.14 3.18 18.68
N ARG A 267 -19.50 2.72 19.77
CA ARG A 267 -19.36 1.30 20.08
C ARG A 267 -20.69 0.62 20.34
N VAL A 268 -21.53 1.21 21.20
CA VAL A 268 -22.73 0.53 21.70
C VAL A 268 -23.95 0.70 20.81
N GLN A 269 -23.97 1.73 19.95
CA GLN A 269 -24.99 1.91 18.92
C GLN A 269 -24.49 1.49 17.55
N LEU A 270 -23.61 2.27 16.93
CA LEU A 270 -23.34 2.14 15.49
C LEU A 270 -22.54 0.88 15.15
N LEU A 271 -21.50 0.56 15.92
CA LEU A 271 -20.74 -0.69 15.72
C LEU A 271 -21.62 -1.91 16.01
N ARG A 272 -22.48 -1.82 17.03
CA ARG A 272 -23.47 -2.85 17.34
C ARG A 272 -24.41 -3.04 16.14
N ASP A 273 -25.01 -1.98 15.63
CA ASP A 273 -26.15 -2.07 14.72
C ASP A 273 -25.72 -2.27 13.26
N PHE A 274 -24.63 -1.63 12.80
CA PHE A 274 -24.05 -1.86 11.47
C PHE A 274 -23.14 -3.09 11.41
N GLY A 275 -22.57 -3.52 12.55
CA GLY A 275 -21.76 -4.74 12.64
C GLY A 275 -20.39 -4.68 11.95
N ALA A 276 -19.85 -3.48 11.71
CA ALA A 276 -18.56 -3.28 11.04
C ALA A 276 -17.36 -3.57 11.98
N ALA A 277 -17.37 -4.73 12.65
CA ALA A 277 -16.37 -5.13 13.63
C ALA A 277 -15.07 -5.63 12.99
N LEU A 278 -13.93 -5.30 13.62
CA LEU A 278 -12.63 -5.83 13.23
C LEU A 278 -12.49 -7.30 13.71
N SER A 279 -11.94 -8.15 12.85
CA SER A 279 -11.62 -9.54 13.22
C SER A 279 -10.46 -9.57 14.23
N PRO A 280 -10.49 -10.44 15.27
CA PRO A 280 -9.38 -10.56 16.21
C PRO A 280 -8.07 -11.03 15.54
N PHE A 281 -8.15 -11.84 14.48
CA PHE A 281 -6.98 -12.20 13.69
C PHE A 281 -6.38 -10.99 12.97
N ASN A 282 -7.21 -10.13 12.37
CA ASN A 282 -6.73 -8.90 11.74
C ASN A 282 -6.16 -7.94 12.79
N ALA A 283 -6.81 -7.77 13.93
CA ALA A 283 -6.28 -6.96 15.03
C ALA A 283 -4.90 -7.45 15.49
N PHE A 284 -4.70 -8.76 15.61
CA PHE A 284 -3.39 -9.34 15.90
C PHE A 284 -2.35 -9.00 14.83
N GLN A 285 -2.67 -9.14 13.54
CA GLN A 285 -1.76 -8.76 12.45
C GLN A 285 -1.43 -7.25 12.46
N LEU A 286 -2.42 -6.40 12.74
CA LEU A 286 -2.21 -4.96 12.85
C LEU A 286 -1.34 -4.60 14.06
N LEU A 287 -1.45 -5.33 15.18
CA LEU A 287 -0.55 -5.20 16.32
C LEU A 287 0.91 -5.51 15.93
N GLN A 288 1.14 -6.57 15.14
CA GLN A 288 2.49 -6.88 14.63
C GLN A 288 3.03 -5.75 13.74
N GLY A 289 2.13 -5.13 12.96
CA GLY A 289 2.45 -3.91 12.21
C GLY A 289 2.88 -2.77 13.14
N LEU A 290 2.08 -2.44 14.15
CA LEU A 290 2.38 -1.34 15.08
C LEU A 290 3.73 -1.47 15.78
N GLU A 291 4.09 -2.68 16.22
CA GLU A 291 5.36 -2.94 16.91
C GLU A 291 6.57 -2.48 16.10
N THR A 292 6.47 -2.48 14.77
CA THR A 292 7.53 -2.06 13.85
C THR A 292 7.24 -0.75 13.13
N LEU A 293 6.17 -0.03 13.50
CA LEU A 293 5.74 1.20 12.83
C LEU A 293 6.86 2.24 12.78
N HIS A 294 7.46 2.54 13.93
CA HIS A 294 8.55 3.52 14.05
C HIS A 294 9.75 3.20 13.14
N LEU A 295 10.18 1.94 13.08
CA LEU A 295 11.28 1.50 12.21
C LEU A 295 10.92 1.58 10.73
N ARG A 296 9.71 1.10 10.36
CA ARG A 296 9.27 1.06 8.97
C ARG A 296 9.02 2.46 8.43
N VAL A 297 8.30 3.30 9.17
CA VAL A 297 7.94 4.65 8.75
C VAL A 297 9.18 5.52 8.61
N GLU A 298 10.18 5.38 9.48
CA GLU A 298 11.48 6.04 9.31
C GLU A 298 12.12 5.68 7.95
N ARG A 299 12.25 4.38 7.64
CA ARG A 299 12.83 3.93 6.37
C ARG A 299 11.99 4.36 5.16
N HIS A 300 10.67 4.30 5.25
CA HIS A 300 9.77 4.79 4.23
C HIS A 300 10.01 6.26 3.91
N ASN A 301 10.16 7.11 4.94
CA ASN A 301 10.43 8.54 4.79
C ASN A 301 11.82 8.80 4.17
N GLN A 302 12.86 8.12 4.64
CA GLN A 302 14.21 8.22 4.10
C GLN A 302 14.23 7.89 2.60
N ASN A 303 13.67 6.74 2.22
CA ASN A 303 13.60 6.31 0.83
C ASN A 303 12.78 7.29 -0.03
N ALA A 304 11.64 7.78 0.49
CA ALA A 304 10.78 8.69 -0.25
C ALA A 304 11.45 10.04 -0.52
N PHE A 305 12.15 10.60 0.46
CA PHE A 305 12.91 11.84 0.27
C PHE A 305 14.00 11.69 -0.80
N GLU A 306 14.76 10.60 -0.78
CA GLU A 306 15.78 10.32 -1.79
C GLU A 306 15.18 10.14 -3.20
N ILE A 307 14.07 9.40 -3.32
CA ILE A 307 13.36 9.24 -4.59
C ILE A 307 12.80 10.57 -5.10
N ALA A 308 12.19 11.38 -4.23
CA ALA A 308 11.66 12.69 -4.61
C ALA A 308 12.76 13.62 -5.13
N ARG A 309 13.91 13.68 -4.44
CA ARG A 309 15.08 14.48 -4.88
C ARG A 309 15.67 13.99 -6.19
N TYR A 310 15.77 12.68 -6.37
CA TYR A 310 16.21 12.09 -7.63
C TYR A 310 15.27 12.50 -8.78
N LEU A 311 13.96 12.36 -8.61
CA LEU A 311 12.96 12.72 -9.62
C LEU A 311 12.93 14.24 -9.91
N GLU A 312 13.13 15.09 -8.90
CA GLU A 312 13.17 16.56 -9.07
C GLU A 312 14.30 16.98 -10.03
N SER A 313 15.38 16.22 -10.08
CA SER A 313 16.52 16.45 -10.99
C SER A 313 16.45 15.69 -12.32
N HIS A 314 15.44 14.84 -12.52
CA HIS A 314 15.43 13.88 -13.63
C HIS A 314 14.84 14.46 -14.92
N GLU A 315 15.56 14.35 -16.04
CA GLU A 315 15.16 14.99 -17.30
C GLU A 315 13.83 14.46 -17.88
N ALA A 316 13.43 13.22 -17.57
CA ALA A 316 12.16 12.63 -17.99
C ALA A 316 10.94 13.09 -17.15
N VAL A 317 11.15 13.88 -16.10
CA VAL A 317 10.13 14.33 -15.15
C VAL A 317 9.85 15.83 -15.37
N GLU A 318 8.57 16.21 -15.35
CA GLU A 318 8.12 17.61 -15.54
C GLU A 318 8.04 18.37 -14.21
N TRP A 319 7.56 17.70 -13.18
CA TRP A 319 7.36 18.25 -11.85
C TRP A 319 7.28 17.13 -10.81
N VAL A 320 7.61 17.45 -9.56
CA VAL A 320 7.48 16.55 -8.41
C VAL A 320 6.70 17.26 -7.31
N SER A 321 5.76 16.55 -6.71
CA SER A 321 5.06 16.93 -5.50
C SER A 321 5.45 15.98 -4.37
N TYR A 322 6.13 16.52 -3.37
CA TYR A 322 6.47 15.83 -2.12
C TYR A 322 6.64 16.88 -1.01
N PRO A 323 5.96 16.78 0.14
CA PRO A 323 6.00 17.82 1.18
C PRO A 323 7.39 18.12 1.74
N GLY A 324 8.34 17.19 1.61
CA GLY A 324 9.73 17.38 2.03
C GLY A 324 10.60 18.20 1.08
N LEU A 325 10.14 18.50 -0.14
CA LEU A 325 10.87 19.37 -1.07
C LEU A 325 10.57 20.84 -0.76
N GLU A 326 11.59 21.70 -0.79
CA GLU A 326 11.45 23.15 -0.56
C GLU A 326 10.54 23.83 -1.59
N SER A 327 10.45 23.25 -2.79
CA SER A 327 9.59 23.70 -3.89
C SER A 327 8.09 23.40 -3.65
N HIS A 328 7.76 22.53 -2.69
CA HIS A 328 6.37 22.16 -2.43
C HIS A 328 5.61 23.29 -1.71
N PRO A 329 4.40 23.68 -2.15
CA PRO A 329 3.66 24.81 -1.58
C PRO A 329 3.42 24.68 -0.06
N ALA A 330 3.23 23.45 0.43
CA ALA A 330 3.00 23.18 1.85
C ALA A 330 4.28 22.90 2.64
N HIS A 331 5.50 23.08 2.11
CA HIS A 331 6.75 22.66 2.77
C HIS A 331 6.93 23.28 4.16
N HIS A 332 6.68 24.59 4.29
CA HIS A 332 6.79 25.28 5.58
C HIS A 332 5.83 24.73 6.63
N LEU A 333 4.59 24.45 6.22
CA LEU A 333 3.56 23.88 7.08
C LEU A 333 3.88 22.42 7.44
N ALA A 334 4.32 21.64 6.45
CA ALA A 334 4.76 20.25 6.62
C ALA A 334 5.90 20.16 7.65
N LYS A 335 6.89 21.05 7.59
CA LYS A 335 8.01 21.11 8.56
C LYS A 335 7.55 21.45 9.98
N ARG A 336 6.45 22.21 10.12
CA ARG A 336 5.87 22.55 11.42
C ARG A 336 5.10 21.37 12.00
N ILE A 337 4.20 20.76 11.22
CA ILE A 337 3.23 19.75 11.66
C ILE A 337 3.84 18.34 11.66
N LEU A 338 4.53 17.96 10.58
CA LEU A 338 5.07 16.61 10.43
C LEU A 338 6.43 16.49 11.13
N LYS A 339 6.52 15.54 12.05
CA LYS A 339 7.74 15.11 12.75
C LYS A 339 8.28 13.84 12.09
N ASN A 340 9.58 13.60 12.28
CA ASN A 340 10.24 12.35 11.87
C ASN A 340 10.10 11.97 10.37
N GLY A 341 9.76 12.93 9.50
CA GLY A 341 9.62 12.72 8.07
C GLY A 341 8.45 13.52 7.46
N PHE A 342 8.27 13.40 6.14
CA PHE A 342 7.28 14.14 5.34
C PHE A 342 6.26 13.23 4.64
N GLY A 343 6.14 11.98 5.11
CA GLY A 343 5.36 10.91 4.48
C GLY A 343 6.17 10.15 3.41
N SER A 344 5.55 9.11 2.86
CA SER A 344 6.20 8.20 1.91
C SER A 344 5.46 8.05 0.58
N VAL A 345 4.59 9.01 0.27
CA VAL A 345 3.94 9.11 -1.03
C VAL A 345 4.62 10.21 -1.81
N VAL A 346 5.05 9.91 -3.04
CA VAL A 346 5.63 10.87 -3.97
C VAL A 346 4.77 10.90 -5.22
N VAL A 347 4.45 12.08 -5.71
CA VAL A 347 3.67 12.25 -6.94
C VAL A 347 4.51 13.03 -7.93
N PHE A 348 4.54 12.63 -9.19
CA PHE A 348 5.30 13.33 -10.22
C PHE A 348 4.60 13.31 -11.56
N GLY A 349 4.92 14.28 -12.42
CA GLY A 349 4.48 14.31 -13.80
C GLY A 349 5.54 13.74 -14.74
N ILE A 350 5.20 12.71 -15.52
CA ILE A 350 6.08 12.14 -16.55
C ILE A 350 5.97 12.89 -17.88
N LYS A 351 7.11 13.21 -18.52
CA LYS A 351 7.10 13.76 -19.88
C LYS A 351 6.46 12.79 -20.86
N GLY A 352 5.58 13.29 -21.71
CA GLY A 352 4.86 12.49 -22.70
C GLY A 352 3.46 12.03 -22.25
N GLY A 353 3.01 12.48 -21.07
CA GLY A 353 1.62 12.34 -20.63
C GLY A 353 1.15 10.88 -20.51
N LYS A 354 -0.13 10.65 -20.86
CA LYS A 354 -0.83 9.38 -20.59
C LYS A 354 -0.15 8.14 -21.18
N GLU A 355 0.38 8.24 -22.40
CA GLU A 355 1.02 7.09 -23.07
C GLU A 355 2.40 6.77 -22.49
N ALA A 356 3.18 7.79 -22.12
CA ALA A 356 4.42 7.60 -21.38
C ALA A 356 4.13 6.99 -20.00
N GLY A 357 3.11 7.47 -19.30
CA GLY A 357 2.65 6.91 -18.02
C GLY A 357 2.30 5.43 -18.12
N LYS A 358 1.53 5.00 -19.13
CA LYS A 358 1.26 3.57 -19.39
C LYS A 358 2.53 2.78 -19.65
N THR A 359 3.42 3.31 -20.47
CA THR A 359 4.67 2.64 -20.82
C THR A 359 5.57 2.47 -19.60
N LEU A 360 5.65 3.48 -18.73
CA LEU A 360 6.36 3.40 -17.45
C LEU A 360 5.82 2.25 -16.59
N ILE A 361 4.52 2.23 -16.34
CA ILE A 361 3.87 1.21 -15.51
C ILE A 361 4.10 -0.22 -16.04
N ASN A 362 4.10 -0.38 -17.37
CA ASN A 362 4.31 -1.69 -18.00
C ASN A 362 5.77 -2.15 -17.98
N ASN A 363 6.73 -1.27 -17.66
CA ASN A 363 8.15 -1.55 -17.73
C ASN A 363 8.86 -1.55 -16.37
N VAL A 364 8.18 -1.23 -15.27
CA VAL A 364 8.73 -1.43 -13.91
C VAL A 364 8.79 -2.92 -13.54
N SER A 365 9.79 -3.26 -12.75
CA SER A 365 10.13 -4.63 -12.36
C SER A 365 9.91 -4.90 -10.87
N LEU A 366 10.33 -3.96 -10.03
CA LEU A 366 10.23 -3.99 -8.57
C LEU A 366 8.97 -3.27 -8.09
N TRP A 367 8.64 -2.13 -8.70
CA TRP A 367 7.44 -1.39 -8.35
C TRP A 367 6.18 -2.19 -8.73
N SER A 368 5.34 -2.47 -7.73
CA SER A 368 4.10 -3.19 -7.97
C SER A 368 3.01 -2.25 -8.47
N HIS A 369 2.44 -2.52 -9.66
CA HIS A 369 1.28 -1.78 -10.17
C HIS A 369 0.01 -2.18 -9.42
N VAL A 370 -0.40 -1.37 -8.44
CA VAL A 370 -1.58 -1.65 -7.60
C VAL A 370 -2.19 -0.37 -7.03
N ALA A 371 -3.51 -0.39 -6.83
CA ALA A 371 -4.24 0.70 -6.18
C ALA A 371 -4.18 0.60 -4.63
N ASN A 372 -2.98 0.51 -4.06
CA ASN A 372 -2.72 0.51 -2.62
C ASN A 372 -1.59 1.50 -2.26
N VAL A 373 -1.44 1.82 -0.98
CA VAL A 373 -0.33 2.63 -0.42
C VAL A 373 0.06 2.09 0.95
N GLY A 374 1.26 2.40 1.43
CA GLY A 374 1.73 2.08 2.79
C GLY A 374 2.06 0.61 3.07
N ASP A 375 2.29 -0.19 2.02
CA ASP A 375 2.93 -1.52 2.16
C ASP A 375 4.45 -1.35 2.23
N ALA A 376 5.13 -2.28 2.88
CA ALA A 376 6.59 -2.40 2.89
C ALA A 376 7.19 -2.48 1.47
N LYS A 377 6.43 -2.96 0.49
CA LYS A 377 6.86 -3.03 -0.92
C LYS A 377 6.50 -1.72 -1.62
N SER A 378 7.38 -1.26 -2.48
CA SER A 378 7.21 -0.09 -3.33
C SER A 378 6.09 -0.33 -4.35
N LEU A 379 5.10 0.57 -4.36
CA LEU A 379 3.92 0.50 -5.21
C LEU A 379 3.86 1.71 -6.14
N ILE A 380 3.40 1.50 -7.37
CA ILE A 380 3.27 2.54 -8.39
C ILE A 380 1.88 2.47 -9.02
N ILE A 381 1.32 3.62 -9.35
CA ILE A 381 0.11 3.69 -10.16
C ILE A 381 0.09 4.95 -11.01
N HIS A 382 -0.50 4.82 -12.20
CA HIS A 382 -0.80 5.94 -13.08
C HIS A 382 -2.32 6.12 -13.14
N PRO A 383 -2.90 7.04 -12.34
CA PRO A 383 -4.35 7.11 -12.16
C PRO A 383 -5.14 7.35 -13.44
N ALA A 384 -4.63 8.20 -14.36
CA ALA A 384 -5.31 8.55 -15.61
C ALA A 384 -5.51 7.35 -16.57
N SER A 385 -4.69 6.31 -16.47
CA SER A 385 -4.87 5.05 -17.24
C SER A 385 -5.34 3.87 -16.40
N THR A 386 -5.70 4.08 -15.13
CA THR A 386 -6.18 3.01 -14.24
C THR A 386 -7.46 3.45 -13.55
N THR A 387 -7.37 4.08 -12.38
CA THR A 387 -8.54 4.35 -11.51
C THR A 387 -9.48 5.39 -12.10
N HIS A 388 -8.98 6.30 -12.94
CA HIS A 388 -9.73 7.41 -13.55
C HIS A 388 -9.84 7.26 -15.07
N GLN A 389 -9.64 6.06 -15.61
CA GLN A 389 -9.63 5.84 -17.07
C GLN A 389 -10.94 6.22 -17.78
N GLN A 390 -12.05 6.31 -17.04
CA GLN A 390 -13.38 6.64 -17.56
C GLN A 390 -13.62 8.16 -17.69
N LEU A 391 -12.76 9.00 -17.11
CA LEU A 391 -12.89 10.45 -17.13
C LEU A 391 -12.29 11.06 -18.40
N THR A 392 -12.90 12.13 -18.91
CA THR A 392 -12.29 12.97 -19.95
C THR A 392 -11.12 13.77 -19.38
N LYS A 393 -10.32 14.42 -20.24
CA LYS A 393 -9.20 15.24 -19.81
C LYS A 393 -9.65 16.41 -18.92
N GLU A 394 -10.75 17.06 -19.27
CA GLU A 394 -11.30 18.18 -18.50
C GLU A 394 -11.82 17.71 -17.13
N GLN A 395 -12.42 16.52 -17.07
CA GLN A 395 -12.86 15.91 -15.82
C GLN A 395 -11.69 15.48 -14.94
N LEU A 396 -10.61 14.97 -15.55
CA LEU A 396 -9.36 14.65 -14.87
C LEU A 396 -8.74 15.89 -14.21
N GLU A 397 -8.65 17.00 -14.95
CA GLU A 397 -8.15 18.28 -14.43
C GLU A 397 -8.98 18.79 -13.23
N GLN A 398 -10.31 18.67 -13.29
CA GLN A 398 -11.20 19.04 -12.17
C GLN A 398 -10.97 18.19 -10.90
N THR A 399 -10.50 16.95 -11.05
CA THR A 399 -10.17 16.07 -9.92
C THR A 399 -8.74 16.27 -9.39
N GLY A 400 -7.95 17.18 -9.99
CA GLY A 400 -6.54 17.36 -9.66
C GLY A 400 -5.65 16.20 -10.16
N VAL A 401 -6.16 15.32 -11.01
CA VAL A 401 -5.41 14.19 -11.59
C VAL A 401 -5.06 14.53 -13.02
N LYS A 402 -3.83 14.95 -13.29
CA LYS A 402 -3.38 15.24 -14.66
C LYS A 402 -3.01 13.96 -15.43
N GLU A 403 -2.99 14.02 -16.75
CA GLU A 403 -2.70 12.87 -17.63
C GLU A 403 -1.29 12.32 -17.46
N GLU A 404 -0.35 13.12 -16.99
CA GLU A 404 1.04 12.73 -16.70
C GLU A 404 1.27 12.23 -15.27
N LEU A 405 0.27 12.30 -14.41
CA LEU A 405 0.44 12.07 -12.98
C LEU A 405 0.73 10.59 -12.68
N VAL A 406 1.88 10.33 -12.07
CA VAL A 406 2.26 9.03 -11.50
C VAL A 406 2.38 9.17 -9.99
N ARG A 407 1.80 8.22 -9.24
CA ARG A 407 1.90 8.16 -7.78
C ARG A 407 2.74 6.96 -7.36
N LEU A 408 3.71 7.24 -6.50
CA LEU A 408 4.56 6.26 -5.84
C LEU A 408 4.17 6.17 -4.37
N SER A 409 3.95 4.95 -3.88
CA SER A 409 4.02 4.64 -2.45
C SER A 409 5.35 3.95 -2.22
N VAL A 410 6.31 4.69 -1.69
CA VAL A 410 7.70 4.25 -1.57
C VAL A 410 7.83 3.26 -0.41
N GLY A 411 8.38 2.07 -0.69
CA GLY A 411 8.57 0.98 0.25
C GLY A 411 9.86 1.09 1.07
N ILE A 412 10.27 -0.02 1.69
CA ILE A 412 11.47 -0.13 2.54
C ILE A 412 12.61 -0.93 1.87
N GLU A 413 12.55 -1.14 0.56
CA GLU A 413 13.64 -1.75 -0.20
C GLU A 413 14.93 -0.91 -0.16
N SER A 414 16.01 -1.47 -0.72
CA SER A 414 17.19 -0.70 -1.08
C SER A 414 16.80 0.44 -2.02
N VAL A 415 17.01 1.69 -1.58
CA VAL A 415 16.71 2.89 -2.37
C VAL A 415 17.41 2.89 -3.73
N ARG A 416 18.63 2.34 -3.81
CA ARG A 416 19.36 2.16 -5.06
C ARG A 416 18.56 1.32 -6.05
N ASP A 417 18.00 0.21 -5.59
CA ASP A 417 17.38 -0.77 -6.48
C ASP A 417 16.04 -0.27 -7.02
N ILE A 418 15.21 0.37 -6.17
CA ILE A 418 13.94 0.98 -6.61
C ILE A 418 14.17 2.22 -7.49
N LYS A 419 15.26 2.96 -7.27
CA LYS A 419 15.68 4.07 -8.12
C LYS A 419 16.12 3.56 -9.50
N ASN A 420 16.94 2.51 -9.55
CA ASN A 420 17.43 1.92 -10.80
C ASN A 420 16.27 1.36 -11.63
N ASP A 421 15.30 0.67 -11.00
CA ASP A 421 14.12 0.18 -11.70
C ASP A 421 13.23 1.32 -12.22
N LEU A 422 13.08 2.40 -11.45
CA LEU A 422 12.33 3.57 -11.90
C LEU A 422 13.05 4.28 -13.07
N ASN A 423 14.38 4.42 -13.00
CA ASN A 423 15.21 5.04 -14.05
C ASN A 423 15.06 4.30 -15.39
N GLN A 424 15.25 2.98 -15.40
CA GLN A 424 15.16 2.21 -16.64
C GLN A 424 13.75 2.26 -17.24
N ALA A 425 12.72 2.26 -16.40
CA ALA A 425 11.34 2.34 -16.86
C ALA A 425 11.02 3.75 -17.42
N LEU A 426 11.53 4.82 -16.80
CA LEU A 426 11.43 6.19 -17.29
C LEU A 426 12.13 6.36 -18.65
N ALA A 427 13.34 5.80 -18.79
CA ALA A 427 14.09 5.84 -20.04
C ALA A 427 13.35 5.12 -21.18
N LYS A 428 12.77 3.93 -20.91
CA LYS A 428 11.94 3.21 -21.88
C LYS A 428 10.66 3.98 -22.23
N ALA A 429 10.04 4.64 -21.26
CA ALA A 429 8.78 5.35 -21.45
C ALA A 429 8.92 6.65 -22.25
N THR A 430 10.05 7.34 -22.10
CA THR A 430 10.24 8.70 -22.63
C THR A 430 11.34 8.82 -23.68
N GLY A 431 12.27 7.85 -23.74
CA GLY A 431 13.51 7.97 -24.50
C GLY A 431 14.53 8.94 -23.91
N ILE A 432 14.28 9.47 -22.71
CA ILE A 432 15.10 10.48 -22.02
C ILE A 432 15.83 9.84 -20.83
N GLY A 433 17.09 10.21 -20.58
CA GLY A 433 17.83 9.73 -19.40
C GLY A 433 18.52 8.37 -19.58
N GLN A 434 18.89 7.99 -20.82
CA GLN A 434 19.80 6.85 -21.02
C GLN A 434 21.18 7.19 -20.45
N ASP A 435 21.45 6.72 -19.24
CA ASP A 435 22.82 6.64 -18.73
C ASP A 435 23.61 5.68 -19.62
N LYS A 436 24.70 6.16 -20.22
CA LYS A 436 25.64 5.30 -20.98
C LYS A 436 26.37 4.27 -20.10
N ASN A 437 26.18 4.36 -18.79
CA ASN A 437 26.66 3.43 -17.77
C ASN A 437 25.46 2.72 -17.10
N GLU A 438 24.64 2.01 -17.88
CA GLU A 438 23.60 1.15 -17.32
C GLU A 438 24.25 0.10 -16.39
N GLU A 439 24.10 0.25 -15.07
CA GLU A 439 24.18 -0.89 -14.16
C GLU A 439 22.99 -1.79 -14.49
N ILE A 440 23.17 -2.68 -15.47
CA ILE A 440 22.20 -3.70 -15.85
C ILE A 440 21.90 -4.55 -14.61
N VAL A 441 20.65 -4.47 -14.15
CA VAL A 441 20.17 -5.17 -12.95
C VAL A 441 20.16 -6.68 -13.21
N ILE A 442 20.89 -7.43 -12.39
CA ILE A 442 20.84 -8.90 -12.42
C ILE A 442 19.45 -9.34 -11.97
N ASN A 443 18.81 -10.22 -12.74
CA ASN A 443 17.44 -10.67 -12.49
C ASN A 443 16.38 -9.57 -12.65
N ASP A 444 16.56 -8.69 -13.63
CA ASP A 444 15.51 -7.75 -14.04
C ASP A 444 14.18 -8.49 -14.30
N GLU A 445 13.13 -8.10 -13.56
CA GLU A 445 11.83 -8.77 -13.61
C GLU A 445 11.14 -8.55 -14.96
N GLY A 446 11.36 -7.41 -15.62
CA GLY A 446 10.92 -7.11 -16.97
C GLY A 446 11.54 -8.06 -18.00
N VAL A 447 12.83 -8.36 -17.87
CA VAL A 447 13.54 -9.38 -18.68
C VAL A 447 12.99 -10.77 -18.41
N ILE A 448 12.77 -11.12 -17.13
CA ILE A 448 12.17 -12.40 -16.73
C ILE A 448 10.75 -12.53 -17.30
N ARG A 449 9.94 -11.48 -17.21
CA ARG A 449 8.58 -11.41 -17.78
C ARG A 449 8.59 -11.50 -19.29
N TRP A 450 9.45 -10.74 -19.96
CA TRP A 450 9.61 -10.84 -21.42
C TRP A 450 9.95 -12.28 -21.80
N ALA A 451 10.90 -12.92 -21.13
CA ALA A 451 11.29 -14.28 -21.43
C ALA A 451 10.17 -15.30 -21.16
N LEU A 452 9.47 -15.17 -20.03
CA LEU A 452 8.68 -16.27 -19.45
C LEU A 452 7.16 -16.07 -19.39
N ASN A 453 6.65 -14.84 -19.54
CA ASN A 453 5.20 -14.57 -19.45
C ASN A 453 4.41 -15.18 -20.63
N SER A 454 4.99 -15.17 -21.82
CA SER A 454 4.40 -15.77 -23.03
C SER A 454 5.46 -16.50 -23.84
N PRO A 455 5.17 -17.67 -24.43
CA PRO A 455 6.11 -18.36 -25.32
C PRO A 455 6.23 -17.67 -26.68
N ASN A 456 5.38 -16.68 -26.96
CA ASN A 456 5.34 -15.99 -28.23
C ASN A 456 5.84 -14.53 -28.06
N GLU A 457 6.50 -14.03 -29.09
CA GLU A 457 6.92 -12.65 -29.25
C GLU A 457 6.23 -12.05 -30.47
N ARG A 458 5.75 -10.81 -30.35
CA ARG A 458 5.29 -10.01 -31.49
C ARG A 458 6.49 -9.21 -32.00
N GLU A 459 6.83 -9.38 -33.26
CA GLU A 459 7.90 -8.65 -33.93
C GLU A 459 7.28 -7.88 -35.12
N GLU A 460 7.62 -6.60 -35.25
CA GLU A 460 7.27 -5.82 -36.43
C GLU A 460 8.31 -6.08 -37.54
N THR A 461 7.84 -6.48 -38.72
CA THR A 461 8.71 -6.71 -39.87
C THR A 461 9.10 -5.40 -40.55
N ALA A 462 10.10 -5.45 -41.43
CA ALA A 462 10.61 -4.27 -42.15
C ALA A 462 9.55 -3.55 -43.01
N ASP A 463 8.43 -4.22 -43.32
CA ASP A 463 7.26 -3.71 -44.03
C ASP A 463 6.12 -3.25 -43.10
N GLY A 464 6.35 -3.18 -41.78
CA GLY A 464 5.39 -2.68 -40.78
C GLY A 464 4.31 -3.68 -40.38
N GLN A 465 4.43 -4.96 -40.75
CA GLN A 465 3.48 -6.00 -40.32
C GLN A 465 3.88 -6.55 -38.95
N ILE A 466 2.89 -6.74 -38.08
CA ILE A 466 3.11 -7.39 -36.78
C ILE A 466 2.96 -8.90 -36.95
N VAL A 467 4.05 -9.63 -36.77
CA VAL A 467 4.09 -11.08 -36.87
C VAL A 467 4.32 -11.69 -35.49
N THR A 468 3.65 -12.79 -35.20
CA THR A 468 3.84 -13.52 -33.93
C THR A 468 4.77 -14.70 -34.16
N ARG A 469 5.89 -14.75 -33.43
CA ARG A 469 6.90 -15.81 -33.49
C ARG A 469 7.03 -16.52 -32.15
N GLN A 470 7.30 -17.82 -32.18
CA GLN A 470 7.63 -18.61 -31.00
C GLN A 470 9.06 -18.31 -30.51
N LYS A 471 9.23 -18.11 -29.21
CA LYS A 471 10.54 -17.88 -28.57
C LYS A 471 11.35 -19.17 -28.50
N THR A 472 12.64 -19.02 -28.76
CA THR A 472 13.60 -20.13 -28.86
C THR A 472 14.59 -20.13 -27.69
N LEU A 473 14.61 -21.22 -26.93
CA LEU A 473 15.46 -21.44 -25.75
C LEU A 473 16.53 -22.48 -26.08
N ALA A 474 17.78 -22.05 -26.23
CA ALA A 474 18.92 -22.95 -26.33
C ALA A 474 19.37 -23.38 -24.94
N ILE A 475 19.21 -24.67 -24.60
CA ILE A 475 19.56 -25.20 -23.28
C ILE A 475 20.91 -25.92 -23.34
N VAL A 476 21.94 -25.26 -22.82
CA VAL A 476 23.31 -25.76 -22.79
C VAL A 476 23.47 -26.76 -21.65
N GLY A 477 23.89 -27.98 -21.99
CA GLY A 477 23.95 -29.10 -21.04
C GLY A 477 22.65 -29.90 -20.92
N LEU A 478 21.73 -29.76 -21.88
CA LEU A 478 20.51 -30.58 -21.90
C LEU A 478 20.85 -32.05 -22.16
N SER A 479 20.54 -32.91 -21.20
CA SER A 479 20.70 -34.38 -21.29
C SER A 479 19.43 -35.07 -21.77
N SER A 480 19.56 -36.17 -22.52
CA SER A 480 18.47 -37.08 -22.91
C SER A 480 17.91 -37.93 -21.76
N ARG A 481 18.61 -37.99 -20.62
CA ARG A 481 18.23 -38.83 -19.49
C ARG A 481 17.07 -38.22 -18.71
N GLU A 482 15.95 -38.93 -18.64
CA GLU A 482 14.71 -38.41 -18.04
C GLU A 482 14.83 -37.99 -16.57
N GLY A 483 15.69 -38.68 -15.80
CA GLY A 483 15.94 -38.36 -14.40
C GLY A 483 16.69 -37.04 -14.19
N ARG A 484 17.36 -36.49 -15.21
CA ARG A 484 18.16 -35.26 -15.06
C ARG A 484 17.25 -34.03 -14.92
N PRO A 485 17.58 -33.08 -14.03
CA PRO A 485 16.80 -31.85 -13.88
C PRO A 485 16.65 -31.06 -15.19
N SER A 486 17.69 -31.04 -16.03
CA SER A 486 17.67 -30.37 -17.34
C SER A 486 16.58 -30.92 -18.26
N TYR A 487 16.41 -32.25 -18.31
CA TYR A 487 15.40 -32.91 -19.14
C TYR A 487 13.99 -32.56 -18.66
N ARG A 488 13.74 -32.71 -17.36
CA ARG A 488 12.44 -32.42 -16.75
C ARG A 488 12.04 -30.95 -16.95
N LEU A 489 12.98 -30.02 -16.79
CA LEU A 489 12.74 -28.60 -17.04
C LEU A 489 12.47 -28.33 -18.52
N ALA A 490 13.31 -28.84 -19.43
CA ALA A 490 13.15 -28.63 -20.87
C ALA A 490 11.79 -29.13 -21.38
N ARG A 491 11.37 -30.34 -20.97
CA ARG A 491 10.06 -30.91 -21.30
C ARG A 491 8.91 -30.01 -20.84
N LYS A 492 9.03 -29.42 -19.66
CA LYS A 492 8.04 -28.49 -19.11
C LYS A 492 8.00 -27.17 -19.89
N MET A 493 9.16 -26.66 -20.31
CA MET A 493 9.23 -25.46 -21.16
C MET A 493 8.61 -25.71 -22.55
N GLN A 494 8.84 -26.87 -23.18
CA GLN A 494 8.14 -27.25 -24.41
C GLN A 494 6.62 -27.29 -24.22
N ARG A 495 6.13 -27.87 -23.11
CA ARG A 495 4.68 -27.87 -22.77
C ARG A 495 4.10 -26.48 -22.59
N LEU A 496 4.91 -25.52 -22.13
CA LEU A 496 4.53 -24.10 -22.04
C LEU A 496 4.57 -23.38 -23.40
N GLY A 497 4.89 -24.10 -24.48
CA GLY A 497 4.87 -23.61 -25.85
C GLY A 497 6.20 -23.04 -26.33
N TYR A 498 7.32 -23.23 -25.62
CA TYR A 498 8.63 -22.74 -26.07
C TYR A 498 9.29 -23.71 -27.05
N LYS A 499 10.01 -23.17 -28.05
CA LYS A 499 10.91 -23.97 -28.88
C LYS A 499 12.20 -24.23 -28.11
N VAL A 500 12.45 -25.47 -27.70
CA VAL A 500 13.65 -25.85 -26.97
C VAL A 500 14.70 -26.39 -27.94
N VAL A 501 15.93 -25.91 -27.83
CA VAL A 501 17.06 -26.36 -28.65
C VAL A 501 18.11 -26.98 -27.73
N PRO A 502 18.30 -28.31 -27.77
CA PRO A 502 19.33 -28.98 -26.97
C PRO A 502 20.73 -28.59 -27.46
N VAL A 503 21.59 -28.14 -26.56
CA VAL A 503 23.02 -27.91 -26.85
C VAL A 503 23.87 -28.83 -25.97
N ASN A 504 24.36 -29.92 -26.57
CA ASN A 504 25.15 -30.94 -25.91
C ASN A 504 25.92 -31.79 -26.95
N PRO A 505 27.26 -31.80 -26.94
CA PRO A 505 28.06 -32.53 -27.94
C PRO A 505 27.96 -34.05 -27.83
N ASN A 506 27.39 -34.58 -26.74
CA ASN A 506 27.25 -36.03 -26.52
C ASN A 506 25.87 -36.57 -26.90
N GLU A 507 24.97 -35.72 -27.39
CA GLU A 507 23.60 -36.10 -27.74
C GLU A 507 23.36 -35.74 -29.21
N THR A 508 22.56 -36.53 -29.92
CA THR A 508 22.15 -36.22 -31.30
C THR A 508 20.72 -35.68 -31.36
N GLU A 509 19.88 -36.07 -30.41
CA GLU A 509 18.48 -35.65 -30.30
C GLU A 509 18.04 -35.72 -28.83
N VAL A 510 17.26 -34.73 -28.37
CA VAL A 510 16.65 -34.74 -27.03
C VAL A 510 15.24 -34.16 -27.12
N LEU A 511 14.24 -34.85 -26.55
CA LEU A 511 12.83 -34.41 -26.55
C LEU A 511 12.25 -34.15 -27.96
N GLY A 512 12.64 -34.96 -28.95
CA GLY A 512 12.20 -34.81 -30.33
C GLY A 512 12.87 -33.66 -31.09
N GLU A 513 13.84 -32.98 -30.48
CA GLU A 513 14.55 -31.84 -31.06
C GLU A 513 16.00 -32.23 -31.35
N LYS A 514 16.50 -31.81 -32.52
CA LYS A 514 17.90 -32.04 -32.91
C LYS A 514 18.84 -31.39 -31.90
N ALA A 515 19.79 -32.14 -31.38
CA ALA A 515 20.83 -31.62 -30.51
C ALA A 515 22.00 -31.06 -31.32
N TYR A 516 22.52 -29.93 -30.86
CA TYR A 516 23.65 -29.24 -31.46
C TYR A 516 24.88 -29.36 -30.56
N PRO A 517 26.09 -29.56 -31.11
CA PRO A 517 27.30 -29.72 -30.30
C PRO A 517 27.69 -28.45 -29.55
N ASP A 518 27.41 -27.29 -30.14
CA ASP A 518 27.69 -25.96 -29.57
C ASP A 518 26.69 -24.91 -30.09
N LEU A 519 26.72 -23.72 -29.49
CA LEU A 519 25.81 -22.62 -29.84
C LEU A 519 26.00 -22.11 -31.28
N LYS A 520 27.23 -22.13 -31.81
CA LYS A 520 27.56 -21.59 -33.14
C LYS A 520 27.01 -22.46 -34.27
N SER A 521 26.86 -23.74 -34.01
CA SER A 521 26.32 -24.70 -34.97
C SER A 521 24.81 -24.58 -35.21
N ILE A 522 24.10 -23.73 -34.45
CA ILE A 522 22.66 -23.51 -34.58
C ILE A 522 22.38 -22.54 -35.74
N PRO A 523 21.64 -22.94 -36.79
CA PRO A 523 21.50 -22.14 -38.01
C PRO A 523 20.36 -21.12 -37.97
N PHE A 524 19.81 -20.83 -36.78
CA PHE A 524 18.66 -19.94 -36.61
C PHE A 524 18.76 -19.15 -35.31
N LYS A 525 17.98 -18.05 -35.23
CA LYS A 525 17.96 -17.11 -34.10
C LYS A 525 17.61 -17.81 -32.78
N ILE A 526 18.38 -17.51 -31.74
CA ILE A 526 18.13 -17.91 -30.35
C ILE A 526 17.70 -16.68 -29.56
N ASP A 527 16.63 -16.80 -28.78
CA ASP A 527 16.15 -15.71 -27.93
C ASP A 527 16.80 -15.76 -26.55
N VAL A 528 16.89 -16.97 -25.99
CA VAL A 528 17.43 -17.21 -24.65
C VAL A 528 18.45 -18.33 -24.70
N VAL A 529 19.67 -18.09 -24.20
CA VAL A 529 20.65 -19.13 -23.90
C VAL A 529 20.55 -19.48 -22.43
N GLN A 530 20.06 -20.68 -22.11
CA GLN A 530 19.95 -21.19 -20.75
C GLN A 530 21.11 -22.14 -20.43
N VAL A 531 21.90 -21.80 -19.42
CA VAL A 531 23.04 -22.58 -18.97
C VAL A 531 22.59 -23.56 -17.89
N PHE A 532 22.59 -24.85 -18.22
CA PHE A 532 22.30 -25.98 -17.32
C PHE A 532 23.57 -26.80 -17.04
N ARG A 533 24.71 -26.11 -16.94
CA ARG A 533 26.02 -26.69 -16.65
C ARG A 533 26.56 -26.12 -15.34
N LYS A 534 27.61 -26.75 -14.81
CA LYS A 534 28.24 -26.28 -13.58
C LYS A 534 28.81 -24.85 -13.74
N PRO A 535 28.91 -24.07 -12.65
CA PRO A 535 29.42 -22.69 -12.69
C PRO A 535 30.75 -22.52 -13.41
N GLU A 536 31.66 -23.49 -13.33
CA GLU A 536 33.03 -23.37 -13.86
C GLU A 536 33.06 -23.26 -15.39
N VAL A 537 32.05 -23.78 -16.09
CA VAL A 537 31.98 -23.69 -17.56
C VAL A 537 31.09 -22.53 -18.03
N ALA A 538 30.46 -21.79 -17.12
CA ALA A 538 29.53 -20.73 -17.47
C ALA A 538 30.20 -19.60 -18.29
N VAL A 539 31.47 -19.29 -17.99
CA VAL A 539 32.24 -18.26 -18.69
C VAL A 539 32.47 -18.62 -20.15
N GLU A 540 32.78 -19.88 -20.44
CA GLU A 540 32.95 -20.37 -21.82
C GLU A 540 31.63 -20.33 -22.59
N VAL A 541 30.52 -20.68 -21.92
CA VAL A 541 29.19 -20.60 -22.51
C VAL A 541 28.77 -19.14 -22.76
N ALA A 542 29.16 -18.21 -21.88
CA ALA A 542 28.96 -16.77 -22.11
C ALA A 542 29.72 -16.29 -23.35
N LYS A 543 31.01 -16.63 -23.49
CA LYS A 543 31.80 -16.33 -24.71
C LYS A 543 31.12 -16.85 -25.99
N ALA A 544 30.63 -18.09 -25.96
CA ALA A 544 29.92 -18.67 -27.10
C ALA A 544 28.57 -18.00 -27.37
N ALA A 545 27.84 -17.58 -26.32
CA ALA A 545 26.58 -16.85 -26.45
C ALA A 545 26.78 -15.47 -27.09
N ILE A 546 27.85 -14.77 -26.73
CA ILE A 546 28.18 -13.44 -27.28
C ILE A 546 28.30 -13.48 -28.81
N GLU A 547 28.83 -14.56 -29.36
CA GLU A 547 29.00 -14.69 -30.82
C GLU A 547 27.67 -14.84 -31.57
N ILE A 548 26.68 -15.49 -30.96
CA ILE A 548 25.36 -15.69 -31.57
C ILE A 548 24.32 -14.63 -31.14
N LYS A 549 24.70 -13.73 -30.23
CA LYS A 549 23.94 -12.54 -29.78
C LYS A 549 22.47 -12.84 -29.45
N PRO A 550 22.17 -13.73 -28.48
CA PRO A 550 20.81 -13.91 -28.01
C PRO A 550 20.31 -12.61 -27.34
N LYS A 551 19.01 -12.48 -27.10
CA LYS A 551 18.51 -11.37 -26.26
C LYS A 551 18.89 -11.56 -24.80
N LEU A 552 18.93 -12.81 -24.33
CA LEU A 552 19.07 -13.15 -22.91
C LEU A 552 20.04 -14.30 -22.66
N PHE A 553 20.95 -14.09 -21.71
CA PHE A 553 21.81 -15.11 -21.13
C PHE A 553 21.30 -15.51 -19.73
N TRP A 554 20.87 -16.76 -19.58
CA TRP A 554 20.18 -17.25 -18.40
C TRP A 554 20.98 -18.33 -17.69
N LEU A 555 21.48 -18.03 -16.50
CA LEU A 555 22.15 -18.99 -15.62
C LEU A 555 21.10 -19.66 -14.72
N GLN A 556 20.88 -20.96 -14.93
CA GLN A 556 19.88 -21.75 -14.22
C GLN A 556 20.08 -21.71 -12.69
N GLU A 557 19.02 -21.89 -11.91
CA GLU A 557 19.09 -22.11 -10.45
C GLU A 557 20.15 -23.17 -10.10
N GLY A 558 21.07 -22.79 -9.21
CA GLY A 558 22.25 -23.57 -8.84
C GLY A 558 23.50 -23.31 -9.71
N VAL A 559 23.40 -22.49 -10.75
CA VAL A 559 24.53 -22.06 -11.59
C VAL A 559 24.89 -20.62 -11.26
N PHE A 560 25.85 -20.44 -10.34
CA PHE A 560 26.30 -19.13 -9.89
C PHE A 560 27.68 -18.79 -10.45
N SER A 561 27.75 -17.98 -11.51
CA SER A 561 29.01 -17.39 -12.00
C SER A 561 28.86 -15.88 -12.25
N PRO A 562 29.32 -15.02 -11.32
CA PRO A 562 29.34 -13.57 -11.51
C PRO A 562 30.18 -13.14 -12.72
N GLU A 563 31.31 -13.81 -12.96
CA GLU A 563 32.19 -13.53 -14.10
C GLU A 563 31.49 -13.79 -15.44
N ALA A 564 30.76 -14.91 -15.58
CA ALA A 564 30.02 -15.20 -16.81
C ALA A 564 28.87 -14.22 -17.04
N ALA A 565 28.19 -13.82 -15.96
CA ALA A 565 27.15 -12.80 -16.00
C ALA A 565 27.72 -11.45 -16.45
N GLU A 566 28.85 -11.03 -15.87
CA GLU A 566 29.54 -9.79 -16.20
C GLU A 566 30.01 -9.78 -17.66
N LEU A 567 30.61 -10.88 -18.13
CA LEU A 567 31.08 -10.98 -19.50
C LEU A 567 29.94 -10.89 -20.52
N ALA A 568 28.83 -11.58 -20.26
CA ALA A 568 27.63 -11.49 -21.09
C ALA A 568 27.05 -10.06 -21.08
N ARG A 569 27.09 -9.40 -19.92
CA ARG A 569 26.63 -8.03 -19.70
C ARG A 569 27.45 -7.01 -20.49
N GLU A 570 28.78 -7.07 -20.40
CA GLU A 570 29.71 -6.19 -21.14
C GLU A 570 29.53 -6.30 -22.66
N ALA A 571 29.08 -7.46 -23.14
CA ALA A 571 28.76 -7.70 -24.54
C ALA A 571 27.33 -7.29 -24.97
N GLY A 572 26.57 -6.65 -24.06
CA GLY A 572 25.23 -6.13 -24.33
C GLY A 572 24.08 -7.15 -24.23
N LEU A 573 24.31 -8.31 -23.60
CA LEU A 573 23.25 -9.30 -23.35
C LEU A 573 22.53 -8.98 -22.04
N GLN A 574 21.20 -9.17 -22.00
CA GLN A 574 20.47 -9.20 -20.73
C GLN A 574 20.86 -10.46 -19.96
N VAL A 575 20.90 -10.38 -18.62
CA VAL A 575 21.35 -11.50 -17.78
C VAL A 575 20.36 -11.81 -16.66
N VAL A 576 20.00 -13.09 -16.57
CA VAL A 576 19.28 -13.66 -15.42
C VAL A 576 20.17 -14.69 -14.75
N HIS A 577 20.31 -14.59 -13.44
CA HIS A 577 21.29 -15.33 -12.64
C HIS A 577 20.66 -16.13 -11.51
N ASN A 578 21.04 -17.41 -11.42
CA ASN A 578 20.60 -18.30 -10.35
C ASN A 578 19.07 -18.40 -10.23
N ARG A 579 18.36 -18.43 -11.37
CA ARG A 579 16.90 -18.56 -11.44
C ARG A 579 16.50 -19.75 -12.29
N CYS A 580 15.39 -20.40 -11.96
CA CYS A 580 14.88 -21.52 -12.72
C CYS A 580 13.81 -21.04 -13.71
N THR A 581 14.04 -21.22 -15.01
CA THR A 581 13.08 -20.75 -16.04
C THR A 581 11.68 -21.30 -15.84
N TYR A 582 11.54 -22.57 -15.43
CA TYR A 582 10.21 -23.14 -15.18
C TYR A 582 9.55 -22.58 -13.91
N LYS A 583 10.28 -22.44 -12.80
CA LYS A 583 9.72 -21.88 -11.56
C LYS A 583 9.27 -20.43 -11.77
N GLU A 584 10.06 -19.64 -12.48
CA GLU A 584 9.73 -18.25 -12.83
C GLU A 584 8.54 -18.19 -13.80
N ALA A 585 8.45 -19.09 -14.78
CA ALA A 585 7.27 -19.18 -15.65
C ALA A 585 5.99 -19.55 -14.87
N GLN A 586 6.08 -20.46 -13.90
CA GLN A 586 4.96 -20.78 -13.00
C GLN A 586 4.57 -19.58 -12.12
N ARG A 587 5.56 -18.85 -11.58
CA ARG A 587 5.30 -17.64 -10.77
C ARG A 587 4.55 -16.59 -11.58
N LEU A 588 4.91 -16.39 -12.84
CA LEU A 588 4.32 -15.36 -13.71
C LEU A 588 2.96 -15.76 -14.29
N ARG A 589 2.78 -17.02 -14.67
CA ARG A 589 1.55 -17.51 -15.32
C ARG A 589 0.52 -18.09 -14.33
N GLY A 590 0.85 -18.07 -13.04
CA GLY A 590 0.12 -18.77 -11.99
C GLY A 590 0.49 -20.26 -11.93
N SER A 591 0.29 -20.87 -10.76
CA SER A 591 0.38 -22.32 -10.65
C SER A 591 -0.74 -22.92 -11.50
N ILE A 592 -0.40 -23.56 -12.62
CA ILE A 592 -1.29 -24.57 -13.18
C ILE A 592 -1.38 -25.65 -12.11
N SER A 593 -2.42 -25.63 -11.29
CA SER A 593 -2.92 -26.84 -10.65
C SER A 593 -3.30 -27.75 -11.81
N THR A 594 -2.34 -28.56 -12.25
CA THR A 594 -2.63 -29.61 -13.21
C THR A 594 -3.55 -30.59 -12.51
N TYR A 595 -4.87 -30.42 -12.67
CA TYR A 595 -5.85 -31.49 -12.42
C TYR A 595 -5.72 -32.65 -13.42
N ALA A 596 -4.63 -32.71 -14.19
CA ALA A 596 -4.30 -33.82 -15.07
C ALA A 596 -2.78 -33.90 -15.23
N CYS A 597 -2.13 -34.75 -14.43
CA CYS A 597 -0.96 -35.58 -14.80
C CYS A 597 -0.33 -36.22 -13.55
N GLU A 598 -1.07 -37.11 -12.90
CA GLU A 598 -0.50 -38.39 -12.46
C GLU A 598 -1.16 -39.48 -13.31
N ILE A 599 -0.47 -39.91 -14.37
CA ILE A 599 -0.38 -41.30 -14.84
C ILE A 599 1.03 -41.48 -15.39
#